data_AF-A0A839W4T7-F1
#
_entry.id   AF-A0A839W4T7-F1
#
_cell.length_a   1.000
_cell.length_b   1.000
_cell.length_c   1.000
_cell.angle_alpha   90.00
_cell.angle_beta   90.00
_cell.angle_gamma   90.00
#
_symmetry.space_group_name_H-M   'P 1'
#
loop_
_entity.id
_entity.type
_entity.pdbx_description
1 polymer ?
#
loop_
_entity_poly.entity_id
_entity_poly.type
_entity_poly.pdbx_seq_one_letter_code
_entity_poly.pdbx_strand_id
1 'polypeptide(L)'
;MKRLMFVGMAMMALNACTGAPDGSPLVLNRPVSGTERGAVHSMDLDDGDYVEGVLDSGTDAAELRLVDRDGRPVRLLLNGTAGQVVFRFVAGPGTAALRVTPRGAGGYRLALTRRIAVADQHPVLQGHPSPTIAALAETVKRGGGTDAFWQDVARRGTPLVEPLIDPPGSEQVMMTFLARGARRNVRLLGGPNSRHETFERLGGTDVWFKSYVVPVSTRLSYQIAPDVPDFPGTCRECRMAILAQLQADPLNQRPWPADAPDPYNQVSLVELPGAPPQPGFESGWAEPAGQLVAERFTSHILGNTRDVAVYAPPGVDPAGNDTVLLLLFDGPDYLDQRAPVPTMLDRLTGDGRLPPTVAVFVANPTADARERELPGNPAFAAMLADELLPWLSDRMGIRPRPDRTVLAGSSYGGLAAVSAALARPDRFGNALSMSGSFWWHPADAPPDRPEHVAGLVASGDRRPVRFFLSAGLFESGSDGEIGILESSRHLRDVLEAKGYAVAYRDYAAGHDLFAWRGALGDGLLTLFGVARP
;
A
#
# COMPACT_ATOMS: atom_id res chain seq x y z
N MET A 1 40.45 4.78 -44.17
CA MET A 1 39.46 4.23 -45.13
C MET A 1 38.27 3.78 -44.29
N LYS A 2 37.03 4.26 -44.36
CA LYS A 2 36.19 4.84 -45.42
C LYS A 2 35.53 6.14 -44.93
N ARG A 3 35.05 6.93 -45.90
CA ARG A 3 34.66 8.34 -45.81
C ARG A 3 33.26 8.55 -45.24
N LEU A 4 33.16 9.62 -44.46
CA LEU A 4 31.98 10.36 -44.04
C LEU A 4 31.30 10.99 -45.28
N MET A 5 29.99 10.86 -45.42
CA MET A 5 29.19 11.66 -46.36
C MET A 5 28.06 12.33 -45.57
N PHE A 6 28.18 13.65 -45.44
CA PHE A 6 27.14 14.57 -45.01
C PHE A 6 26.11 14.69 -46.13
N VAL A 7 24.83 14.48 -45.82
CA VAL A 7 23.72 14.98 -46.64
C VAL A 7 22.88 15.84 -45.72
N GLY A 8 22.98 17.15 -45.92
CA GLY A 8 22.16 18.14 -45.26
C GLY A 8 20.73 18.06 -45.78
N MET A 9 19.79 17.80 -44.88
CA MET A 9 18.37 17.96 -45.16
C MET A 9 17.93 19.26 -44.51
N ALA A 10 17.58 20.22 -45.37
CA ALA A 10 17.15 21.55 -44.98
C ALA A 10 15.89 21.46 -44.11
N MET A 11 15.96 22.08 -42.92
CA MET A 11 14.80 22.45 -42.13
C MET A 11 13.91 23.38 -42.96
N MET A 12 12.79 22.86 -43.44
CA MET A 12 11.66 23.69 -43.85
C MET A 12 10.85 23.98 -42.59
N ALA A 13 11.12 25.12 -41.97
CA ALA A 13 10.31 25.66 -40.89
C ALA A 13 8.94 26.06 -41.45
N LEU A 14 7.92 25.22 -41.23
CA LEU A 14 6.52 25.62 -41.31
C LEU A 14 6.14 26.28 -39.97
N ASN A 15 6.66 27.49 -39.74
CA ASN A 15 6.14 28.38 -38.71
C ASN A 15 4.96 29.15 -39.28
N ALA A 16 3.76 28.59 -39.12
CA ALA A 16 2.51 29.32 -39.30
C ALA A 16 1.44 28.76 -38.34
N CYS A 17 1.66 28.90 -37.03
CA CYS A 17 0.58 28.89 -36.05
C CYS A 17 0.14 30.34 -35.85
N THR A 18 -0.64 30.88 -36.78
CA THR A 18 -1.42 32.09 -36.56
C THR A 18 -2.52 31.75 -35.56
N GLY A 19 -2.37 32.16 -34.30
CA GLY A 19 -3.49 32.19 -33.37
C GLY A 19 -4.59 33.07 -33.94
N ALA A 20 -5.85 32.64 -33.83
CA ALA A 20 -6.97 33.47 -34.25
C ALA A 20 -7.04 34.73 -33.35
N PRO A 21 -7.45 35.90 -33.89
CA PRO A 21 -7.44 37.17 -33.17
C PRO A 21 -8.37 37.18 -31.95
N ASP A 22 -8.17 38.15 -31.06
CA ASP A 22 -8.98 38.37 -29.86
C ASP A 22 -10.48 38.37 -30.17
N GLY A 23 -11.27 37.68 -29.34
CA GLY A 23 -12.71 37.51 -29.54
C GLY A 23 -13.13 36.38 -30.50
N SER A 24 -12.19 35.63 -31.08
CA SER A 24 -12.52 34.47 -31.92
C SER A 24 -13.25 33.38 -31.11
N PRO A 25 -14.20 32.65 -31.73
CA PRO A 25 -14.86 31.53 -31.09
C PRO A 25 -13.84 30.45 -30.75
N LEU A 26 -13.94 29.94 -29.54
CA LEU A 26 -13.12 28.86 -29.03
C LEU A 26 -13.64 27.53 -29.61
N VAL A 27 -12.82 26.91 -30.45
CA VAL A 27 -13.13 25.62 -31.09
C VAL A 27 -12.21 24.55 -30.52
N LEU A 28 -12.72 23.33 -30.38
CA LEU A 28 -11.96 22.19 -29.87
C LEU A 28 -10.63 22.02 -30.60
N ASN A 29 -9.54 21.86 -29.84
CA ASN A 29 -8.16 21.72 -30.32
C ASN A 29 -7.64 22.89 -31.19
N ARG A 30 -8.32 24.04 -31.19
CA ARG A 30 -7.87 25.26 -31.86
C ARG A 30 -7.60 26.37 -30.83
N PRO A 31 -6.33 26.56 -30.43
CA PRO A 31 -5.98 27.57 -29.44
C PRO A 31 -6.20 28.99 -29.99
N VAL A 32 -6.66 29.87 -29.13
CA VAL A 32 -6.70 31.32 -29.33
C VAL A 32 -5.65 31.97 -28.44
N SER A 33 -5.12 33.11 -28.86
CA SER A 33 -4.16 33.89 -28.07
C SER A 33 -4.58 35.34 -28.03
N GLY A 34 -4.29 36.00 -26.91
CA GLY A 34 -4.75 37.35 -26.66
C GLY A 34 -3.84 38.10 -25.69
N THR A 35 -3.93 39.42 -25.72
CA THR A 35 -3.27 40.31 -24.75
C THR A 35 -4.25 41.23 -24.04
N GLU A 36 -5.50 41.26 -24.49
CA GLU A 36 -6.51 42.16 -23.97
C GLU A 36 -7.06 41.72 -22.60
N ARG A 37 -7.32 42.72 -21.76
CA ARG A 37 -7.89 42.50 -20.43
C ARG A 37 -9.40 42.34 -20.52
N GLY A 38 -9.88 41.16 -20.17
CA GLY A 38 -11.32 40.85 -20.20
C GLY A 38 -11.81 40.36 -21.56
N ALA A 39 -10.92 39.89 -22.43
CA ALA A 39 -11.27 39.29 -23.71
C ALA A 39 -12.24 38.11 -23.54
N VAL A 40 -13.25 38.04 -24.40
CA VAL A 40 -14.34 37.06 -24.34
C VAL A 40 -14.31 36.18 -25.58
N HIS A 41 -14.18 34.88 -25.38
CA HIS A 41 -14.18 33.88 -26.45
C HIS A 41 -15.46 33.06 -26.40
N SER A 42 -16.32 33.20 -27.41
CA SER A 42 -17.56 32.45 -27.51
C SER A 42 -17.31 30.96 -27.72
N MET A 43 -18.24 30.13 -27.27
CA MET A 43 -18.18 28.68 -27.41
C MET A 43 -19.52 28.19 -27.93
N ASP A 44 -19.48 27.15 -28.76
CA ASP A 44 -20.67 26.45 -29.21
C ASP A 44 -20.78 25.14 -28.41
N LEU A 45 -21.61 25.17 -27.37
CA LEU A 45 -21.79 24.08 -26.40
C LEU A 45 -23.27 23.86 -26.14
N ASP A 46 -23.65 22.60 -25.98
CA ASP A 46 -24.98 22.21 -25.56
C ASP A 46 -25.07 22.16 -24.02
N ASP A 47 -26.28 22.33 -23.49
CA ASP A 47 -26.52 22.20 -22.06
C ASP A 47 -26.17 20.79 -21.57
N GLY A 48 -25.36 20.69 -20.52
CA GLY A 48 -24.84 19.44 -19.98
C GLY A 48 -23.50 18.97 -20.56
N ASP A 49 -22.92 19.64 -21.55
CA ASP A 49 -21.63 19.24 -22.10
C ASP A 49 -20.49 19.35 -21.08
N TYR A 50 -19.68 18.30 -20.98
CA TYR A 50 -18.45 18.31 -20.19
C TYR A 50 -17.29 18.87 -21.02
N VAL A 51 -16.62 19.90 -20.51
CA VAL A 51 -15.55 20.60 -21.21
C VAL A 51 -14.28 20.65 -20.37
N GLU A 52 -13.17 20.34 -21.00
CA GLU A 52 -11.82 20.55 -20.50
C GLU A 52 -11.06 21.48 -21.45
N GLY A 53 -10.25 22.35 -20.87
CA GLY A 53 -9.34 23.19 -21.62
C GLY A 53 -8.10 23.56 -20.82
N VAL A 54 -7.22 24.29 -21.49
CA VAL A 54 -5.96 24.78 -20.93
C VAL A 54 -5.88 26.28 -21.15
N LEU A 55 -5.52 27.01 -20.09
CA LEU A 55 -5.09 28.40 -20.15
C LEU A 55 -3.60 28.44 -19.84
N ASP A 56 -2.82 29.04 -20.71
CA ASP A 56 -1.40 29.35 -20.49
C ASP A 56 -1.22 30.86 -20.51
N SER A 57 -0.88 31.45 -19.36
CA SER A 57 -0.62 32.88 -19.22
C SER A 57 0.85 33.21 -18.95
N GLY A 58 1.76 32.26 -19.20
CA GLY A 58 3.19 32.45 -18.96
C GLY A 58 3.48 32.79 -17.49
N THR A 59 4.19 33.88 -17.23
CA THR A 59 4.53 34.31 -15.87
C THR A 59 3.47 35.16 -15.20
N ASP A 60 2.48 35.65 -15.96
CA ASP A 60 1.47 36.57 -15.44
C ASP A 60 0.25 35.81 -14.92
N ALA A 61 -0.27 36.23 -13.78
CA ALA A 61 -1.50 35.67 -13.24
C ALA A 61 -2.71 36.06 -14.11
N ALA A 62 -3.60 35.12 -14.40
CA ALA A 62 -4.84 35.36 -15.13
C ALA A 62 -6.08 34.85 -14.36
N GLU A 63 -7.20 35.54 -14.55
CA GLU A 63 -8.52 35.06 -14.14
C GLU A 63 -9.25 34.48 -15.36
N LEU A 64 -9.89 33.32 -15.19
CA LEU A 64 -10.75 32.71 -16.21
C LEU A 64 -12.16 32.55 -15.66
N ARG A 65 -13.15 33.14 -16.34
CA ARG A 65 -14.56 33.04 -15.98
C ARG A 65 -15.39 32.46 -17.10
N LEU A 66 -16.37 31.65 -16.74
CA LEU A 66 -17.50 31.31 -17.58
C LEU A 66 -18.50 32.47 -17.56
N VAL A 67 -18.98 32.90 -18.72
CA VAL A 67 -19.96 33.98 -18.86
C VAL A 67 -21.16 33.54 -19.72
N ASP A 68 -22.30 34.16 -19.48
CA ASP A 68 -23.53 33.94 -20.27
C ASP A 68 -23.54 34.74 -21.58
N ARG A 69 -24.62 34.62 -22.36
CA ARG A 69 -24.81 35.34 -23.64
C ARG A 69 -24.82 36.87 -23.51
N ASP A 70 -25.15 37.38 -22.33
CA ASP A 70 -25.12 38.82 -22.02
C ASP A 70 -23.75 39.26 -21.44
N GLY A 71 -22.79 38.34 -21.34
CA GLY A 71 -21.47 38.57 -20.77
C GLY A 71 -21.45 38.68 -19.24
N ARG A 72 -22.51 38.24 -18.54
CA ARG A 72 -22.55 38.21 -17.08
C ARG A 72 -21.78 36.99 -16.55
N PRO A 73 -21.05 37.13 -15.43
CA PRO A 73 -20.27 36.03 -14.87
C PRO A 73 -21.17 34.91 -14.33
N VAL A 74 -20.96 33.69 -14.81
CA VAL A 74 -21.66 32.47 -14.36
C VAL A 74 -20.82 31.74 -13.32
N ARG A 75 -19.52 31.55 -13.60
CA ARG A 75 -18.62 30.77 -12.73
C ARG A 75 -17.19 31.25 -12.85
N LEU A 76 -16.47 31.29 -11.74
CA LEU A 76 -15.02 31.49 -11.71
C LEU A 76 -14.34 30.11 -11.86
N LEU A 77 -13.50 29.95 -12.88
CA LEU A 77 -12.78 28.71 -13.16
C LEU A 77 -11.33 28.76 -12.66
N LEU A 78 -10.65 29.89 -12.86
CA LEU A 78 -9.29 30.16 -12.38
C LEU A 78 -9.22 31.54 -11.76
N ASN A 79 -8.54 31.69 -10.62
CA ASN A 79 -8.44 32.95 -9.90
C ASN A 79 -6.99 33.37 -9.67
N GLY A 80 -6.42 34.12 -10.62
CA GLY A 80 -5.08 34.69 -10.46
C GLY A 80 -3.97 33.64 -10.52
N THR A 81 -4.10 32.64 -11.38
CA THR A 81 -3.11 31.57 -11.57
C THR A 81 -2.20 31.93 -12.75
N ALA A 82 -0.90 31.68 -12.62
CA ALA A 82 0.09 31.86 -13.69
C ALA A 82 0.55 30.50 -14.24
N GLY A 83 1.13 30.49 -15.44
CA GLY A 83 1.60 29.28 -16.12
C GLY A 83 0.51 28.56 -16.90
N GLN A 84 0.79 27.31 -17.26
CA GLN A 84 -0.13 26.44 -17.97
C GLN A 84 -1.02 25.66 -17.00
N VAL A 85 -2.32 25.91 -17.05
CA VAL A 85 -3.30 25.38 -16.09
C VAL A 85 -4.49 24.77 -16.82
N VAL A 86 -4.88 23.57 -16.39
CA VAL A 86 -6.08 22.88 -16.88
C VAL A 86 -7.31 23.39 -16.13
N PHE A 87 -8.39 23.69 -16.86
CA PHE A 87 -9.70 23.99 -16.30
C PHE A 87 -10.76 23.04 -16.84
N ARG A 88 -11.82 22.82 -16.04
CA ARG A 88 -12.92 21.91 -16.35
C ARG A 88 -14.25 22.50 -15.91
N PHE A 89 -15.30 22.30 -16.69
CA PHE A 89 -16.66 22.66 -16.32
C PHE A 89 -17.70 21.81 -17.06
N VAL A 90 -18.93 21.84 -16.55
CA VAL A 90 -20.11 21.34 -17.25
C VAL A 90 -20.89 22.58 -17.72
N ALA A 91 -21.22 22.65 -19.00
CA ALA A 91 -22.01 23.73 -19.56
C ALA A 91 -23.42 23.70 -18.94
N GLY A 92 -23.85 24.83 -18.38
CA GLY A 92 -25.21 25.01 -17.87
C GLY A 92 -26.04 25.92 -18.79
N PRO A 93 -27.36 26.05 -18.52
CA PRO A 93 -28.25 26.86 -19.34
C PRO A 93 -27.74 28.30 -19.47
N GLY A 94 -27.57 28.77 -20.72
CA GLY A 94 -27.11 30.14 -21.00
C GLY A 94 -25.60 30.35 -21.00
N THR A 95 -24.80 29.33 -20.70
CA THR A 95 -23.33 29.36 -20.87
C THR A 95 -22.98 29.64 -22.32
N ALA A 96 -22.16 30.66 -22.58
CA ALA A 96 -21.88 31.10 -23.96
C ALA A 96 -20.42 31.37 -24.27
N ALA A 97 -19.59 31.73 -23.27
CA ALA A 97 -18.22 32.14 -23.52
C ALA A 97 -17.30 31.99 -22.31
N LEU A 98 -15.99 32.04 -22.57
CA LEU A 98 -14.94 32.19 -21.57
C LEU A 98 -14.37 33.60 -21.62
N ARG A 99 -14.30 34.27 -20.47
CA ARG A 99 -13.63 35.56 -20.29
C ARG A 99 -12.28 35.36 -19.62
N VAL A 100 -11.22 35.86 -20.27
CA VAL A 100 -9.86 35.87 -19.73
C VAL A 100 -9.51 37.28 -19.26
N THR A 101 -9.04 37.41 -18.03
CA THR A 101 -8.58 38.68 -17.47
C THR A 101 -7.14 38.53 -16.97
N PRO A 102 -6.12 38.80 -17.82
CA PRO A 102 -4.74 38.89 -17.37
C PRO A 102 -4.55 39.99 -16.32
N ARG A 103 -3.65 39.76 -15.36
CA ARG A 103 -3.25 40.75 -14.34
C ARG A 103 -1.98 41.49 -14.71
N GLY A 104 -1.14 40.92 -15.58
CA GLY A 104 0.05 41.57 -16.14
C GLY A 104 -0.16 42.02 -17.60
N ALA A 105 0.92 42.49 -18.22
CA ALA A 105 0.92 42.96 -19.62
C ALA A 105 1.25 41.84 -20.64
N GLY A 106 1.56 40.63 -20.15
CA GLY A 106 1.79 39.45 -20.97
C GLY A 106 0.51 38.91 -21.61
N GLY A 107 0.69 38.17 -22.70
CA GLY A 107 -0.40 37.51 -23.40
C GLY A 107 -0.78 36.16 -22.77
N TYR A 108 -1.89 35.60 -23.25
CA TYR A 108 -2.34 34.27 -22.90
C TYR A 108 -2.58 33.42 -24.15
N ARG A 109 -2.66 32.11 -23.93
CA ARG A 109 -3.13 31.12 -24.90
C ARG A 109 -4.20 30.26 -24.24
N LEU A 110 -5.38 30.21 -24.85
CA LEU A 110 -6.54 29.48 -24.36
C LEU A 110 -6.94 28.42 -25.38
N ALA A 111 -7.20 27.19 -24.94
CA ALA A 111 -7.67 26.12 -25.81
C ALA A 111 -8.69 25.22 -25.10
N LEU A 112 -9.69 24.72 -25.84
CA LEU A 112 -10.44 23.55 -25.42
C LEU A 112 -9.68 22.30 -25.86
N THR A 113 -9.40 21.40 -24.92
CA THR A 113 -8.70 20.13 -25.17
C THR A 113 -9.66 18.96 -25.26
N ARG A 114 -10.83 19.06 -24.61
CA ARG A 114 -11.84 18.01 -24.64
C ARG A 114 -13.25 18.59 -24.53
N ARG A 115 -14.18 18.05 -25.31
CA ARG A 115 -15.63 18.21 -25.16
C ARG A 115 -16.25 16.82 -25.21
N ILE A 116 -17.10 16.49 -24.24
CA ILE A 116 -17.94 15.28 -24.27
C ILE A 116 -19.38 15.76 -24.30
N ALA A 117 -20.03 15.60 -25.45
CA ALA A 117 -21.41 16.03 -25.61
C ALA A 117 -22.31 15.27 -24.63
N VAL A 118 -23.38 15.89 -24.13
CA VAL A 118 -24.31 15.22 -23.19
C VAL A 118 -24.85 13.89 -23.74
N ALA A 119 -25.08 13.80 -25.05
CA ALA A 119 -25.51 12.57 -25.71
C ALA A 119 -24.44 11.46 -25.72
N ASP A 120 -23.16 11.83 -25.66
CA ASP A 120 -22.01 10.93 -25.61
C ASP A 120 -21.55 10.63 -24.15
N GLN A 121 -22.22 11.24 -23.17
CA GLN A 121 -21.97 10.98 -21.75
C GLN A 121 -22.74 9.74 -21.30
N HIS A 122 -22.16 8.59 -21.61
CA HIS A 122 -22.63 7.32 -21.09
C HIS A 122 -21.78 6.95 -19.87
N PRO A 123 -22.39 6.48 -18.76
CA PRO A 123 -21.61 5.76 -17.77
C PRO A 123 -20.95 4.58 -18.49
N VAL A 124 -19.64 4.39 -18.27
CA VAL A 124 -18.99 3.13 -18.67
C VAL A 124 -19.67 2.05 -17.85
N LEU A 125 -20.58 1.28 -18.47
CA LEU A 125 -21.13 0.09 -17.88
C LEU A 125 -19.99 -0.91 -17.73
N GLN A 126 -19.33 -0.90 -16.57
CA GLN A 126 -18.42 -1.97 -16.21
C GLN A 126 -19.28 -3.23 -16.10
N GLY A 127 -19.19 -4.11 -17.10
CA GLY A 127 -19.71 -5.46 -16.97
C GLY A 127 -19.14 -6.11 -15.72
N HIS A 128 -19.85 -7.08 -15.15
CA HIS A 128 -19.34 -7.80 -13.98
C HIS A 128 -18.16 -8.67 -14.41
N PRO A 129 -16.94 -8.43 -13.90
CA PRO A 129 -15.76 -9.15 -14.36
C PRO A 129 -15.73 -10.60 -13.83
N SER A 130 -16.45 -10.89 -12.75
CA SER A 130 -16.75 -12.25 -12.32
C SER A 130 -17.77 -12.91 -13.24
N PRO A 131 -17.42 -14.05 -13.88
CA PRO A 131 -18.36 -14.82 -14.68
C PRO A 131 -19.60 -15.27 -13.90
N THR A 132 -19.42 -15.70 -12.64
CA THR A 132 -20.53 -16.06 -11.75
C THR A 132 -21.47 -14.87 -11.51
N ILE A 133 -20.93 -13.68 -11.18
CA ILE A 133 -21.76 -12.49 -10.96
C ILE A 133 -22.44 -12.05 -12.26
N ALA A 134 -21.76 -12.10 -13.39
CA ALA A 134 -22.35 -11.77 -14.70
C ALA A 134 -23.53 -12.69 -15.04
N ALA A 135 -23.38 -14.00 -14.83
CA ALA A 135 -24.46 -14.97 -15.03
C ALA A 135 -25.64 -14.73 -14.08
N LEU A 136 -25.36 -14.39 -12.82
CA LEU A 136 -26.40 -14.04 -11.86
C LEU A 136 -27.13 -12.75 -12.26
N ALA A 137 -26.41 -11.74 -12.74
CA ALA A 137 -27.00 -10.49 -13.22
C ALA A 137 -28.00 -10.76 -14.34
N GLU A 138 -27.67 -11.62 -15.30
CA GLU A 138 -28.59 -12.04 -16.37
C GLU A 138 -29.79 -12.83 -15.85
N THR A 139 -29.60 -13.66 -14.82
CA THR A 139 -30.69 -14.39 -14.16
C THR A 139 -31.68 -13.43 -13.50
N VAL A 140 -31.18 -12.44 -12.77
CA VAL A 140 -31.97 -11.40 -12.11
C VAL A 140 -32.70 -10.53 -13.13
N LYS A 141 -32.04 -10.13 -14.23
CA LYS A 141 -32.67 -9.37 -15.32
C LYS A 141 -33.86 -10.11 -15.94
N ARG A 142 -33.82 -11.45 -15.95
CA ARG A 142 -34.92 -12.32 -16.43
C ARG A 142 -35.99 -12.61 -15.37
N GLY A 143 -35.92 -11.99 -14.19
CA GLY A 143 -36.88 -12.17 -13.10
C GLY A 143 -36.57 -13.36 -12.18
N GLY A 144 -35.39 -13.99 -12.29
CA GLY A 144 -34.94 -15.04 -11.38
C GLY A 144 -34.48 -14.50 -10.02
N GLY A 145 -34.54 -15.34 -8.98
CA GLY A 145 -34.07 -15.04 -7.63
C GLY A 145 -32.58 -15.38 -7.40
N THR A 146 -32.11 -15.17 -6.17
CA THR A 146 -30.70 -15.37 -5.76
C THR A 146 -30.45 -16.62 -4.90
N ASP A 147 -31.50 -17.38 -4.54
CA ASP A 147 -31.36 -18.50 -3.59
C ASP A 147 -30.49 -19.65 -4.13
N ALA A 148 -30.63 -20.02 -5.39
CA ALA A 148 -29.80 -21.05 -6.02
C ALA A 148 -28.32 -20.64 -6.06
N PHE A 149 -28.05 -19.34 -6.28
CA PHE A 149 -26.70 -18.80 -6.20
C PHE A 149 -26.13 -18.93 -4.79
N TRP A 150 -26.88 -18.56 -3.76
CA TRP A 150 -26.40 -18.65 -2.39
C TRP A 150 -26.21 -20.08 -1.89
N GLN A 151 -27.05 -21.02 -2.33
CA GLN A 151 -26.84 -22.45 -2.06
C GLN A 151 -25.52 -22.95 -2.69
N ASP A 152 -25.22 -22.50 -3.90
CA ASP A 152 -23.96 -22.82 -4.56
C ASP A 152 -22.75 -22.19 -3.85
N VAL A 153 -22.83 -20.90 -3.48
CA VAL A 153 -21.77 -20.21 -2.74
C VAL A 153 -21.52 -20.86 -1.37
N ALA A 154 -22.57 -21.22 -0.63
CA ALA A 154 -22.41 -21.89 0.67
C ALA A 154 -21.67 -23.24 0.56
N ARG A 155 -21.83 -23.94 -0.56
CA ARG A 155 -21.13 -25.19 -0.84
C ARG A 155 -19.67 -24.96 -1.27
N ARG A 156 -19.41 -23.94 -2.10
CA ARG A 156 -18.05 -23.61 -2.60
C ARG A 156 -17.19 -22.87 -1.58
N GLY A 157 -17.82 -22.11 -0.68
CA GLY A 157 -17.17 -21.17 0.21
C GLY A 157 -16.84 -19.83 -0.47
N THR A 158 -16.39 -18.87 0.34
CA THR A 158 -15.95 -17.54 -0.09
C THR A 158 -14.48 -17.27 0.26
N PRO A 159 -13.80 -16.36 -0.48
CA PRO A 159 -14.26 -15.71 -1.70
C PRO A 159 -14.38 -16.68 -2.88
N LEU A 160 -15.17 -16.33 -3.90
CA LEU A 160 -15.18 -17.09 -5.15
C LEU A 160 -13.86 -16.88 -5.88
N VAL A 161 -13.27 -17.95 -6.40
CA VAL A 161 -12.05 -17.90 -7.22
C VAL A 161 -12.35 -18.55 -8.57
N GLU A 162 -12.17 -17.78 -9.63
CA GLU A 162 -12.51 -18.16 -11.00
C GLU A 162 -11.31 -17.90 -11.92
N PRO A 163 -11.03 -18.76 -12.92
CA PRO A 163 -9.98 -18.47 -13.91
C PRO A 163 -10.35 -17.22 -14.73
N LEU A 164 -9.35 -16.46 -15.17
CA LEU A 164 -9.61 -15.38 -16.12
C LEU A 164 -10.03 -15.95 -17.46
N ILE A 165 -11.04 -15.31 -18.07
CA ILE A 165 -11.53 -15.69 -19.40
C ILE A 165 -10.55 -15.26 -20.50
N ASP A 166 -9.88 -14.12 -20.31
CA ASP A 166 -8.95 -13.54 -21.29
C ASP A 166 -7.81 -12.76 -20.57
N PRO A 167 -6.54 -13.14 -20.73
CA PRO A 167 -6.05 -14.33 -21.45
C PRO A 167 -6.22 -15.62 -20.62
N PRO A 168 -6.59 -16.76 -21.25
CA PRO A 168 -6.67 -18.04 -20.55
C PRO A 168 -5.29 -18.53 -20.12
N GLY A 169 -5.21 -19.19 -18.96
CA GLY A 169 -3.95 -19.75 -18.43
C GLY A 169 -3.00 -18.71 -17.80
N SER A 170 -3.47 -17.50 -17.51
CA SER A 170 -2.70 -16.51 -16.74
C SER A 170 -2.34 -17.01 -15.35
N GLU A 171 -1.20 -16.58 -14.81
CA GLU A 171 -0.87 -16.70 -13.37
C GLU A 171 -1.73 -15.77 -12.49
N GLN A 172 -2.91 -15.40 -12.98
CA GLN A 172 -3.88 -14.53 -12.33
C GLN A 172 -5.26 -15.18 -12.37
N VAL A 173 -6.07 -14.85 -11.37
CA VAL A 173 -7.45 -15.32 -11.21
C VAL A 173 -8.36 -14.17 -10.85
N MET A 174 -9.65 -14.32 -11.15
CA MET A 174 -10.70 -13.47 -10.63
C MET A 174 -11.07 -13.95 -9.22
N MET A 175 -10.90 -13.08 -8.22
CA MET A 175 -11.31 -13.32 -6.85
C MET A 175 -12.46 -12.38 -6.48
N THR A 176 -13.61 -12.94 -6.11
CA THR A 176 -14.82 -12.19 -5.80
C THR A 176 -15.25 -12.44 -4.36
N PHE A 177 -15.18 -11.37 -3.56
CA PHE A 177 -15.70 -11.35 -2.20
C PHE A 177 -17.20 -11.13 -2.24
N LEU A 178 -17.91 -11.74 -1.30
CA LEU A 178 -19.37 -11.76 -1.27
C LEU A 178 -19.90 -11.47 0.14
N ALA A 179 -21.06 -10.83 0.21
CA ALA A 179 -21.82 -10.70 1.44
C ALA A 179 -23.32 -10.79 1.15
N ARG A 180 -24.05 -11.45 2.07
CA ARG A 180 -25.51 -11.58 2.02
C ARG A 180 -26.14 -10.83 3.18
N GLY A 181 -27.31 -10.24 2.96
CA GLY A 181 -28.19 -9.77 4.04
C GLY A 181 -27.87 -8.40 4.63
N ALA A 182 -26.79 -7.74 4.20
CA ALA A 182 -26.56 -6.34 4.52
C ALA A 182 -27.65 -5.45 3.88
N ARG A 183 -28.12 -4.46 4.62
CA ARG A 183 -29.23 -3.57 4.24
C ARG A 183 -28.75 -2.34 3.48
N ARG A 184 -27.58 -1.80 3.82
CA ARG A 184 -27.14 -0.46 3.40
C ARG A 184 -25.84 -0.47 2.62
N ASN A 185 -24.80 -1.06 3.19
CA ASN A 185 -23.46 -1.10 2.61
C ASN A 185 -22.67 -2.29 3.18
N VAL A 186 -21.57 -2.64 2.52
CA VAL A 186 -20.58 -3.59 3.04
C VAL A 186 -19.19 -3.03 2.74
N ARG A 187 -18.31 -3.07 3.74
CA ARG A 187 -16.88 -2.74 3.59
C ARG A 187 -16.02 -3.99 3.69
N LEU A 188 -14.89 -3.98 2.98
CA LEU A 188 -13.86 -5.01 3.03
C LEU A 188 -12.59 -4.44 3.64
N LEU A 189 -12.02 -5.16 4.61
CA LEU A 189 -10.68 -4.91 5.14
C LEU A 189 -9.77 -6.10 4.81
N GLY A 190 -8.52 -5.83 4.45
CA GLY A 190 -7.52 -6.87 4.14
C GLY A 190 -7.65 -7.45 2.73
N GLY A 191 -8.46 -6.82 1.87
CA GLY A 191 -8.59 -7.22 0.47
C GLY A 191 -7.34 -6.93 -0.38
N PRO A 192 -7.39 -7.23 -1.69
CA PRO A 192 -6.29 -7.03 -2.64
C PRO A 192 -5.95 -5.57 -2.98
N ASN A 193 -6.03 -4.66 -2.00
CA ASN A 193 -5.51 -3.30 -2.07
C ASN A 193 -5.32 -2.70 -0.66
N SER A 194 -4.80 -1.48 -0.62
CA SER A 194 -4.50 -0.74 0.60
C SER A 194 -5.72 -0.01 1.21
N ARG A 195 -6.93 -0.16 0.65
CA ARG A 195 -8.12 0.63 1.00
C ARG A 195 -9.19 -0.21 1.72
N HIS A 196 -10.09 0.50 2.40
CA HIS A 196 -11.33 -0.08 2.91
C HIS A 196 -12.39 -0.06 1.81
N GLU A 197 -12.45 -1.12 1.03
CA GLU A 197 -13.22 -1.15 -0.20
C GLU A 197 -14.71 -1.32 0.05
N THR A 198 -15.50 -0.72 -0.82
CA THR A 198 -16.95 -0.81 -0.76
C THR A 198 -17.44 -1.87 -1.72
N PHE A 199 -18.29 -2.78 -1.23
CA PHE A 199 -18.97 -3.72 -2.11
C PHE A 199 -20.05 -3.01 -2.92
N GLU A 200 -20.26 -3.51 -4.12
CA GLU A 200 -21.37 -3.13 -4.97
C GLU A 200 -22.55 -4.07 -4.71
N ARG A 201 -23.77 -3.53 -4.79
CA ARG A 201 -24.99 -4.34 -4.72
C ARG A 201 -25.41 -4.75 -6.12
N LEU A 202 -25.67 -6.03 -6.34
CA LEU A 202 -26.19 -6.52 -7.61
C LEU A 202 -27.67 -6.11 -7.76
N GLY A 203 -27.91 -4.95 -8.37
CA GLY A 203 -29.26 -4.39 -8.54
C GLY A 203 -29.99 -4.25 -7.19
N GLY A 204 -31.26 -4.66 -7.15
CA GLY A 204 -32.07 -4.67 -5.94
C GLY A 204 -31.95 -5.93 -5.07
N THR A 205 -31.01 -6.83 -5.36
CA THR A 205 -30.93 -8.16 -4.73
C THR A 205 -30.26 -8.15 -3.35
N ASP A 206 -30.12 -9.30 -2.71
CA ASP A 206 -29.39 -9.48 -1.44
C ASP A 206 -27.89 -9.76 -1.63
N VAL A 207 -27.37 -9.62 -2.85
CA VAL A 207 -25.98 -9.91 -3.21
C VAL A 207 -25.14 -8.65 -3.23
N TRP A 208 -24.19 -8.60 -2.31
CA TRP A 208 -23.11 -7.61 -2.28
C TRP A 208 -21.81 -8.28 -2.70
N PHE A 209 -21.04 -7.64 -3.56
CA PHE A 209 -19.80 -8.22 -4.06
C PHE A 209 -18.72 -7.19 -4.34
N LYS A 210 -17.47 -7.66 -4.40
CA LYS A 210 -16.35 -6.92 -4.93
C LYS A 210 -15.37 -7.89 -5.57
N SER A 211 -14.93 -7.59 -6.79
CA SER A 211 -14.11 -8.49 -7.60
C SER A 211 -12.75 -7.88 -7.89
N TYR A 212 -11.71 -8.70 -7.84
CA TYR A 212 -10.32 -8.33 -8.09
C TYR A 212 -9.67 -9.36 -9.00
N VAL A 213 -8.79 -8.88 -9.89
CA VAL A 213 -7.83 -9.75 -10.54
C VAL A 213 -6.59 -9.83 -9.65
N VAL A 214 -6.20 -11.03 -9.25
CA VAL A 214 -5.07 -11.26 -8.33
C VAL A 214 -4.16 -12.38 -8.81
N PRO A 215 -2.86 -12.39 -8.47
CA PRO A 215 -1.98 -13.51 -8.77
C PRO A 215 -2.46 -14.82 -8.14
N VAL A 216 -2.22 -15.97 -8.78
CA VAL A 216 -2.48 -17.30 -8.19
C VAL A 216 -1.64 -17.60 -6.96
N SER A 217 -0.62 -16.79 -6.70
CA SER A 217 0.21 -16.83 -5.49
C SER A 217 -0.38 -16.05 -4.31
N THR A 218 -1.61 -15.54 -4.43
CA THR A 218 -2.23 -14.69 -3.41
C THR A 218 -2.43 -15.43 -2.09
N ARG A 219 -1.99 -14.79 -1.01
CA ARG A 219 -2.28 -15.17 0.37
C ARG A 219 -2.63 -13.91 1.15
N LEU A 220 -3.79 -13.90 1.81
CA LEU A 220 -4.22 -12.79 2.65
C LEU A 220 -5.22 -13.24 3.72
N SER A 221 -5.38 -12.43 4.76
CA SER A 221 -6.48 -12.43 5.70
C SER A 221 -7.39 -11.23 5.47
N TYR A 222 -8.70 -11.42 5.61
CA TYR A 222 -9.69 -10.36 5.42
C TYR A 222 -10.85 -10.44 6.40
N GLN A 223 -11.58 -9.34 6.53
CA GLN A 223 -12.84 -9.25 7.25
C GLN A 223 -13.84 -8.43 6.44
N ILE A 224 -15.12 -8.65 6.68
CA ILE A 224 -16.21 -7.85 6.11
C ILE A 224 -16.90 -7.06 7.21
N ALA A 225 -17.37 -5.86 6.89
CA ALA A 225 -18.16 -5.03 7.78
C ALA A 225 -19.48 -4.65 7.09
N PRO A 226 -20.58 -5.37 7.35
CA PRO A 226 -21.90 -5.03 6.85
C PRO A 226 -22.51 -3.87 7.64
N ASP A 227 -23.35 -3.08 6.97
CA ASP A 227 -24.19 -2.04 7.56
C ASP A 227 -23.42 -1.02 8.42
N VAL A 228 -22.23 -0.63 7.96
CA VAL A 228 -21.42 0.42 8.60
C VAL A 228 -22.23 1.72 8.64
N PRO A 229 -22.35 2.39 9.81
CA PRO A 229 -23.12 3.62 9.91
C PRO A 229 -22.42 4.77 9.16
N ASP A 230 -23.20 5.48 8.34
CA ASP A 230 -22.79 6.72 7.71
C ASP A 230 -23.23 7.90 8.58
N PHE A 231 -22.28 8.71 9.06
CA PHE A 231 -22.53 9.89 9.88
C PHE A 231 -21.49 10.99 9.59
N PRO A 232 -21.81 12.27 9.82
CA PRO A 232 -20.82 13.35 9.74
C PRO A 232 -19.77 13.14 10.85
N GLY A 233 -18.55 12.77 10.47
CA GLY A 233 -17.46 12.49 11.39
C GLY A 233 -16.11 12.72 10.73
N THR A 234 -15.07 12.78 11.56
CA THR A 234 -13.68 12.78 11.12
C THR A 234 -13.31 11.46 10.44
N CYS A 235 -12.26 11.46 9.61
CA CYS A 235 -11.75 10.23 9.01
C CYS A 235 -11.46 9.13 10.04
N ARG A 236 -10.99 9.51 11.23
CA ARG A 236 -10.75 8.59 12.35
C ARG A 236 -12.05 7.98 12.87
N GLU A 237 -13.07 8.79 13.13
CA GLU A 237 -14.37 8.30 13.61
C GLU A 237 -15.04 7.38 12.59
N CYS A 238 -15.02 7.75 11.30
CA CYS A 238 -15.52 6.89 10.22
C CYS A 238 -14.74 5.58 10.13
N ARG A 239 -13.40 5.61 10.30
CA ARG A 239 -12.58 4.40 10.36
C ARG A 239 -12.99 3.52 11.55
N MET A 240 -13.19 4.10 12.73
CA MET A 240 -13.58 3.34 13.92
C MET A 240 -14.95 2.67 13.75
N ALA A 241 -15.89 3.31 13.06
CA ALA A 241 -17.18 2.72 12.75
C ALA A 241 -17.09 1.49 11.83
N ILE A 242 -16.13 1.49 10.89
CA ILE A 242 -15.82 0.29 10.08
C ILE A 242 -15.27 -0.80 11.00
N LEU A 243 -14.25 -0.48 11.81
CA LEU A 243 -13.60 -1.46 12.69
C LEU A 243 -14.58 -2.09 13.68
N ALA A 244 -15.55 -1.33 14.17
CA ALA A 244 -16.58 -1.81 15.09
C ALA A 244 -17.55 -2.84 14.48
N GLN A 245 -17.60 -2.97 13.15
CA GLN A 245 -18.43 -3.94 12.44
C GLN A 245 -17.65 -5.05 11.73
N LEU A 246 -16.32 -5.06 11.84
CA LEU A 246 -15.53 -6.10 11.20
C LEU A 246 -15.78 -7.45 11.83
N GLN A 247 -16.04 -8.42 10.98
CA GLN A 247 -16.20 -9.81 11.34
C GLN A 247 -15.67 -10.71 10.22
N ALA A 248 -15.37 -11.95 10.55
CA ALA A 248 -15.09 -12.97 9.57
C ALA A 248 -16.26 -13.11 8.58
N ASP A 249 -15.92 -13.39 7.33
CA ASP A 249 -16.88 -13.78 6.31
C ASP A 249 -17.53 -15.12 6.70
N PRO A 250 -18.85 -15.16 6.91
CA PRO A 250 -19.55 -16.34 7.42
C PRO A 250 -19.55 -17.52 6.45
N LEU A 251 -19.25 -17.30 5.16
CA LEU A 251 -19.16 -18.36 4.15
C LEU A 251 -17.71 -18.75 3.84
N ASN A 252 -16.73 -18.14 4.49
CA ASN A 252 -15.34 -18.52 4.34
C ASN A 252 -15.08 -19.85 5.07
N GLN A 253 -14.42 -20.79 4.39
CA GLN A 253 -14.16 -22.13 4.93
C GLN A 253 -12.89 -22.23 5.78
N ARG A 254 -12.19 -21.12 6.00
CA ARG A 254 -10.92 -21.05 6.73
C ARG A 254 -10.91 -19.87 7.71
N PRO A 255 -11.81 -19.85 8.72
CA PRO A 255 -11.78 -18.85 9.78
C PRO A 255 -10.49 -18.98 10.60
N TRP A 256 -10.01 -17.87 11.14
CA TRP A 256 -8.76 -17.83 11.89
C TRP A 256 -8.75 -16.76 13.01
N PRO A 257 -8.42 -17.13 14.26
CA PRO A 257 -8.31 -18.50 14.74
C PRO A 257 -9.69 -19.19 14.76
N ALA A 258 -9.74 -20.49 14.50
CA ALA A 258 -11.02 -21.21 14.34
C ALA A 258 -11.82 -21.30 15.65
N ASP A 259 -11.14 -21.19 16.79
CA ASP A 259 -11.66 -21.26 18.15
C ASP A 259 -11.85 -19.88 18.80
N ALA A 260 -11.76 -18.79 18.04
CA ALA A 260 -12.04 -17.46 18.58
C ALA A 260 -13.48 -17.38 19.15
N PRO A 261 -13.72 -16.53 20.16
CA PRO A 261 -14.97 -16.53 20.92
C PRO A 261 -16.20 -16.16 20.08
N ASP A 262 -16.01 -15.41 19.00
CA ASP A 262 -17.06 -14.98 18.09
C ASP A 262 -16.47 -14.55 16.72
N PRO A 263 -17.31 -14.33 15.68
CA PRO A 263 -16.84 -13.91 14.36
C PRO A 263 -16.14 -12.55 14.32
N TYR A 264 -16.35 -11.65 15.29
CA TYR A 264 -15.70 -10.34 15.35
C TYR A 264 -14.23 -10.46 15.80
N ASN A 265 -13.91 -11.53 16.52
CA ASN A 265 -12.56 -11.91 16.92
C ASN A 265 -11.87 -12.86 15.92
N GLN A 266 -12.51 -13.13 14.77
CA GLN A 266 -11.98 -13.96 13.69
C GLN A 266 -11.68 -13.12 12.44
N VAL A 267 -10.71 -13.57 11.67
CA VAL A 267 -10.49 -13.17 10.28
C VAL A 267 -10.74 -14.36 9.36
N SER A 268 -10.97 -14.08 8.08
CA SER A 268 -11.12 -15.08 7.04
C SER A 268 -9.84 -15.22 6.25
N LEU A 269 -9.34 -16.46 6.09
CA LEU A 269 -8.10 -16.70 5.34
C LEU A 269 -8.37 -17.03 3.88
N VAL A 270 -7.49 -16.52 3.03
CA VAL A 270 -7.36 -16.90 1.63
C VAL A 270 -5.93 -17.35 1.39
N GLU A 271 -5.80 -18.55 0.83
CA GLU A 271 -4.53 -19.06 0.32
C GLU A 271 -4.82 -19.75 -1.01
N LEU A 272 -4.35 -19.13 -2.09
CA LEU A 272 -4.51 -19.67 -3.43
C LEU A 272 -3.47 -20.77 -3.71
N PRO A 273 -3.72 -21.70 -4.66
CA PRO A 273 -2.86 -22.86 -4.87
C PRO A 273 -1.40 -22.55 -5.23
N GLY A 274 -1.11 -21.36 -5.78
CA GLY A 274 0.25 -20.93 -6.11
C GLY A 274 0.95 -20.17 -4.98
N ALA A 275 0.33 -20.02 -3.80
CA ALA A 275 0.94 -19.27 -2.70
C ALA A 275 2.22 -19.99 -2.23
N PRO A 276 3.34 -19.27 -2.04
CA PRO A 276 4.59 -19.90 -1.62
C PRO A 276 4.43 -20.56 -0.24
N PRO A 277 5.18 -21.63 0.06
CA PRO A 277 5.18 -22.20 1.40
C PRO A 277 5.63 -21.16 2.43
N GLN A 278 5.16 -21.29 3.67
CA GLN A 278 5.61 -20.47 4.79
C GLN A 278 6.62 -21.28 5.61
N PRO A 279 7.92 -20.98 5.53
CA PRO A 279 8.93 -21.78 6.21
C PRO A 279 8.68 -21.91 7.71
N GLY A 280 8.68 -23.15 8.22
CA GLY A 280 8.40 -23.46 9.62
C GLY A 280 6.91 -23.57 9.96
N PHE A 281 6.00 -23.34 9.00
CA PHE A 281 4.56 -23.45 9.18
C PHE A 281 3.90 -24.49 8.25
N GLU A 282 4.70 -25.33 7.57
CA GLU A 282 4.22 -26.33 6.60
C GLU A 282 3.27 -27.36 7.24
N SER A 283 3.50 -27.73 8.50
CA SER A 283 2.75 -28.76 9.23
C SER A 283 1.68 -28.19 10.20
N GLY A 284 1.23 -26.95 9.99
CA GLY A 284 0.25 -26.29 10.87
C GLY A 284 0.82 -25.90 12.24
N TRP A 285 -0.05 -25.54 13.19
CA TRP A 285 0.37 -25.14 14.54
C TRP A 285 0.81 -26.33 15.40
N ALA A 286 1.78 -26.12 16.26
CA ALA A 286 2.20 -27.04 17.33
C ALA A 286 2.74 -26.23 18.50
N GLU A 287 2.53 -26.71 19.73
CA GLU A 287 3.10 -26.06 20.91
C GLU A 287 4.63 -26.00 20.82
N PRO A 288 5.26 -24.86 21.12
CA PRO A 288 6.71 -24.75 21.16
C PRO A 288 7.30 -25.61 22.27
N ALA A 289 8.34 -26.37 21.94
CA ALA A 289 9.06 -27.24 22.86
C ALA A 289 10.27 -26.57 23.54
N GLY A 290 10.72 -25.43 22.99
CA GLY A 290 11.80 -24.62 23.57
C GLY A 290 11.44 -23.91 24.88
N GLN A 291 12.41 -23.20 25.44
CA GLN A 291 12.25 -22.43 26.67
C GLN A 291 11.90 -20.98 26.35
N LEU A 292 10.78 -20.50 26.90
CA LEU A 292 10.38 -19.08 26.87
C LEU A 292 10.54 -18.47 28.27
N VAL A 293 11.31 -17.39 28.38
CA VAL A 293 11.49 -16.64 29.62
C VAL A 293 11.01 -15.21 29.40
N ALA A 294 9.97 -14.80 30.14
CA ALA A 294 9.43 -13.44 30.10
C ALA A 294 9.99 -12.60 31.25
N GLU A 295 10.46 -11.39 30.93
CA GLU A 295 11.12 -10.48 31.85
C GLU A 295 10.66 -9.04 31.62
N ARG A 296 10.86 -8.18 32.62
CA ARG A 296 10.63 -6.74 32.50
C ARG A 296 11.96 -6.02 32.35
N PHE A 297 12.11 -5.29 31.24
CA PHE A 297 13.28 -4.50 30.94
C PHE A 297 12.98 -3.01 31.11
N THR A 298 13.76 -2.33 31.96
CA THR A 298 13.67 -0.89 32.19
C THR A 298 14.77 -0.16 31.41
N SER A 299 14.37 0.75 30.53
CA SER A 299 15.27 1.61 29.76
C SER A 299 15.39 2.97 30.44
N HIS A 300 16.63 3.42 30.66
CA HIS A 300 16.90 4.78 31.11
C HIS A 300 16.87 5.74 29.92
N ILE A 301 17.37 5.33 28.76
CA ILE A 301 17.36 6.13 27.52
C ILE A 301 15.94 6.53 27.11
N LEU A 302 14.98 5.60 27.18
CA LEU A 302 13.59 5.84 26.79
C LEU A 302 12.67 6.18 27.97
N GLY A 303 13.19 6.10 29.20
CA GLY A 303 12.44 6.45 30.41
C GLY A 303 11.20 5.58 30.64
N ASN A 304 11.22 4.32 30.21
CA ASN A 304 10.07 3.41 30.35
C ASN A 304 10.49 1.97 30.64
N THR A 305 9.51 1.14 30.97
CA THR A 305 9.67 -0.31 31.16
C THR A 305 8.80 -1.04 30.16
N ARG A 306 9.33 -2.11 29.57
CA ARG A 306 8.64 -2.96 28.61
C ARG A 306 8.83 -4.44 28.94
N ASP A 307 7.91 -5.25 28.44
CA ASP A 307 8.04 -6.70 28.51
C ASP A 307 8.97 -7.18 27.39
N VAL A 308 9.85 -8.11 27.74
CA VAL A 308 10.77 -8.79 26.83
C VAL A 308 10.63 -10.28 27.07
N ALA A 309 10.39 -11.06 26.01
CA ALA A 309 10.40 -12.51 26.10
C ALA A 309 11.59 -13.07 25.31
N VAL A 310 12.35 -13.97 25.93
CA VAL A 310 13.50 -14.63 25.31
C VAL A 310 13.14 -16.09 25.08
N TYR A 311 13.28 -16.53 23.83
CA TYR A 311 12.98 -17.89 23.41
C TYR A 311 14.21 -18.60 22.88
N ALA A 312 14.50 -19.78 23.42
CA ALA A 312 15.54 -20.67 22.94
C ALA A 312 14.92 -22.02 22.54
N PRO A 313 15.05 -22.46 21.26
CA PRO A 313 14.63 -23.79 20.83
C PRO A 313 15.34 -24.91 21.62
N PRO A 314 14.78 -26.15 21.65
CA PRO A 314 15.40 -27.27 22.33
C PRO A 314 16.85 -27.51 21.88
N GLY A 315 17.75 -27.64 22.86
CA GLY A 315 19.17 -27.93 22.60
C GLY A 315 20.00 -26.74 22.09
N VAL A 316 19.42 -25.55 21.94
CA VAL A 316 20.15 -24.33 21.58
C VAL A 316 20.82 -23.74 22.82
N ASP A 317 22.14 -23.54 22.74
CA ASP A 317 22.89 -22.77 23.74
C ASP A 317 22.86 -21.26 23.39
N PRO A 318 22.23 -20.41 24.21
CA PRO A 318 22.20 -18.96 23.98
C PRO A 318 23.58 -18.28 24.00
N ALA A 319 24.58 -18.89 24.65
CA ALA A 319 25.96 -18.40 24.70
C ALA A 319 26.83 -18.92 23.54
N GLY A 320 26.28 -19.78 22.68
CA GLY A 320 26.98 -20.40 21.57
C GLY A 320 27.51 -19.37 20.56
N ASN A 321 28.74 -19.57 20.08
CA ASN A 321 29.39 -18.63 19.16
C ASN A 321 28.75 -18.56 17.77
N ASP A 322 28.05 -19.63 17.36
CA ASP A 322 27.29 -19.70 16.11
C ASP A 322 25.81 -19.32 16.27
N THR A 323 25.39 -18.99 17.48
CA THR A 323 23.99 -18.66 17.78
C THR A 323 23.60 -17.32 17.16
N VAL A 324 22.54 -17.33 16.36
CA VAL A 324 21.90 -16.13 15.82
C VAL A 324 20.99 -15.53 16.88
N LEU A 325 21.09 -14.22 17.06
CA LEU A 325 20.19 -13.45 17.93
C LEU A 325 19.19 -12.67 17.09
N LEU A 326 17.93 -13.05 17.16
CA LEU A 326 16.81 -12.36 16.53
C LEU A 326 16.15 -11.42 17.53
N LEU A 327 16.22 -10.10 17.32
CA LEU A 327 15.40 -9.14 18.06
C LEU A 327 14.18 -8.81 17.20
N LEU A 328 13.01 -9.26 17.63
CA LEU A 328 11.75 -9.11 16.90
C LEU A 328 10.87 -8.08 17.60
N PHE A 329 10.59 -6.98 16.90
CA PHE A 329 9.69 -5.92 17.37
C PHE A 329 8.22 -6.33 17.22
N ASP A 330 7.34 -5.62 17.94
CA ASP A 330 5.93 -6.01 18.09
C ASP A 330 5.81 -7.43 18.67
N GLY A 331 6.71 -7.78 19.60
CA GLY A 331 6.93 -9.14 20.10
C GLY A 331 5.68 -9.96 20.44
N PRO A 332 4.69 -9.40 21.17
CA PRO A 332 3.44 -10.11 21.49
C PRO A 332 2.70 -10.68 20.27
N ASP A 333 2.70 -9.97 19.13
CA ASP A 333 2.02 -10.42 17.91
C ASP A 333 2.65 -11.69 17.32
N TYR A 334 3.94 -11.92 17.59
CA TYR A 334 4.73 -13.05 17.12
C TYR A 334 4.90 -14.18 18.16
N LEU A 335 4.34 -14.00 19.35
CA LEU A 335 4.11 -15.06 20.34
C LEU A 335 2.70 -15.63 20.22
N ASP A 336 1.77 -14.87 19.63
CA ASP A 336 0.40 -15.28 19.37
C ASP A 336 0.31 -16.47 18.41
N GLN A 337 -0.75 -17.29 18.56
CA GLN A 337 -0.96 -18.47 17.71
C GLN A 337 -1.15 -18.12 16.22
N ARG A 338 -1.42 -16.85 15.89
CA ARG A 338 -1.50 -16.38 14.51
C ARG A 338 -0.13 -16.25 13.84
N ALA A 339 0.91 -15.92 14.57
CA ALA A 339 2.28 -15.92 14.05
C ALA A 339 3.24 -16.55 15.06
N PRO A 340 3.15 -17.87 15.33
CA PRO A 340 3.86 -18.51 16.42
C PRO A 340 5.32 -18.76 16.04
N VAL A 341 6.11 -17.70 16.12
CA VAL A 341 7.54 -17.72 15.81
C VAL A 341 8.32 -18.73 16.64
N PRO A 342 8.02 -18.99 17.93
CA PRO A 342 8.63 -20.09 18.68
C PRO A 342 8.54 -21.45 17.95
N THR A 343 7.35 -21.83 17.48
CA THR A 343 7.13 -23.06 16.70
C THR A 343 7.92 -23.09 15.39
N MET A 344 8.00 -21.93 14.71
CA MET A 344 8.81 -21.79 13.50
C MET A 344 10.29 -22.03 13.78
N LEU A 345 10.82 -21.45 14.87
CA LEU A 345 12.23 -21.58 15.24
C LEU A 345 12.57 -23.01 15.68
N ASP A 346 11.70 -23.68 16.41
CA ASP A 346 11.85 -25.11 16.74
C ASP A 346 12.03 -25.96 15.50
N ARG A 347 11.17 -25.76 14.50
CA ARG A 347 11.23 -26.52 13.25
C ARG A 347 12.45 -26.17 12.42
N LEU A 348 12.66 -24.89 12.14
CA LEU A 348 13.76 -24.47 11.26
C LEU A 348 15.13 -24.79 11.87
N THR A 349 15.28 -24.68 13.20
CA THR A 349 16.53 -25.04 13.90
C THR A 349 16.66 -26.56 14.03
N GLY A 350 15.58 -27.26 14.42
CA GLY A 350 15.57 -28.72 14.57
C GLY A 350 15.81 -29.47 13.26
N ASP A 351 15.34 -28.91 12.14
CA ASP A 351 15.59 -29.44 10.79
C ASP A 351 16.98 -29.07 10.24
N GLY A 352 17.78 -28.30 10.99
CA GLY A 352 19.09 -27.80 10.56
C GLY A 352 19.03 -26.80 9.39
N ARG A 353 17.85 -26.22 9.12
CA ARG A 353 17.66 -25.20 8.06
C ARG A 353 18.16 -23.83 8.52
N LEU A 354 18.07 -23.55 9.82
CA LEU A 354 18.72 -22.42 10.48
C LEU A 354 19.82 -22.93 11.43
N PRO A 355 20.89 -22.14 11.64
CA PRO A 355 21.78 -22.35 12.78
C PRO A 355 21.01 -22.17 14.10
N PRO A 356 21.61 -22.57 15.25
CA PRO A 356 21.04 -22.25 16.55
C PRO A 356 20.58 -20.79 16.62
N THR A 357 19.29 -20.55 16.89
CA THR A 357 18.71 -19.20 16.83
C THR A 357 17.90 -18.93 18.08
N VAL A 358 18.27 -17.88 18.82
CA VAL A 358 17.55 -17.38 19.99
C VAL A 358 16.79 -16.11 19.59
N ALA A 359 15.51 -16.04 19.97
CA ALA A 359 14.68 -14.88 19.70
C ALA A 359 14.41 -14.07 20.95
N VAL A 360 14.38 -12.75 20.80
CA VAL A 360 14.02 -11.76 21.80
C VAL A 360 12.85 -10.97 21.25
N PHE A 361 11.67 -11.20 21.82
CA PHE A 361 10.42 -10.53 21.48
C PHE A 361 10.33 -9.26 22.31
N VAL A 362 10.40 -8.10 21.64
CA VAL A 362 10.40 -6.79 22.29
C VAL A 362 9.00 -6.19 22.20
N ALA A 363 8.32 -6.04 23.34
CA ALA A 363 7.01 -5.39 23.38
C ALA A 363 7.13 -3.86 23.33
N ASN A 364 6.07 -3.22 22.82
CA ASN A 364 5.89 -1.78 22.99
C ASN A 364 5.18 -1.52 24.32
N PRO A 365 5.62 -0.54 25.14
CA PRO A 365 4.91 -0.19 26.37
C PRO A 365 3.45 0.22 26.14
N THR A 366 3.21 0.99 25.06
CA THR A 366 1.89 1.47 24.63
C THR A 366 1.85 1.67 23.12
N ALA A 367 0.66 1.85 22.55
CA ALA A 367 0.48 2.23 21.14
C ALA A 367 1.18 3.57 20.84
N ASP A 368 1.03 4.58 21.70
CA ASP A 368 1.70 5.86 21.51
C ASP A 368 3.24 5.73 21.59
N ALA A 369 3.75 4.83 22.44
CA ALA A 369 5.18 4.55 22.50
C ALA A 369 5.65 3.90 21.19
N ARG A 370 4.90 2.95 20.64
CA ARG A 370 5.18 2.33 19.34
C ARG A 370 5.32 3.39 18.23
N GLU A 371 4.38 4.32 18.16
CA GLU A 371 4.37 5.40 17.15
C GLU A 371 5.52 6.39 17.30
N ARG A 372 6.03 6.61 18.52
CA ARG A 372 7.17 7.51 18.77
C ARG A 372 8.54 6.83 18.69
N GLU A 373 8.63 5.57 19.09
CA GLU A 373 9.90 4.87 19.28
C GLU A 373 10.36 4.11 18.04
N LEU A 374 9.46 3.49 17.29
CA LEU A 374 9.85 2.68 16.13
C LEU A 374 10.30 3.51 14.91
N PRO A 375 9.59 4.59 14.50
CA PRO A 375 9.91 5.23 13.24
C PRO A 375 11.16 6.13 13.33
N GLY A 376 12.30 5.63 12.86
CA GLY A 376 13.51 6.41 12.60
C GLY A 376 14.15 7.05 13.83
N ASN A 377 13.90 6.51 15.02
CA ASN A 377 14.28 7.12 16.29
C ASN A 377 15.69 6.67 16.76
N PRO A 378 16.68 7.58 16.84
CA PRO A 378 18.02 7.23 17.30
C PRO A 378 18.08 6.78 18.77
N ALA A 379 17.18 7.27 19.63
CA ALA A 379 17.13 6.87 21.04
C ALA A 379 16.66 5.43 21.19
N PHE A 380 15.75 4.96 20.33
CA PHE A 380 15.35 3.55 20.30
C PHE A 380 16.52 2.67 19.86
N ALA A 381 17.25 3.06 18.81
CA ALA A 381 18.46 2.36 18.38
C ALA A 381 19.54 2.30 19.47
N ALA A 382 19.73 3.38 20.23
CA ALA A 382 20.65 3.45 21.35
C ALA A 382 20.20 2.55 22.52
N MET A 383 18.91 2.55 22.88
CA MET A 383 18.36 1.64 23.88
C MET A 383 18.62 0.18 23.53
N LEU A 384 18.38 -0.22 22.28
CA LEU A 384 18.65 -1.59 21.84
C LEU A 384 20.13 -1.96 22.01
N ALA A 385 21.03 -1.09 21.55
CA ALA A 385 22.45 -1.35 21.48
C ALA A 385 23.20 -1.24 22.82
N ASP A 386 22.84 -0.24 23.62
CA ASP A 386 23.61 0.18 24.81
C ASP A 386 22.94 -0.25 26.12
N GLU A 387 21.66 -0.62 26.11
CA GLU A 387 20.97 -1.10 27.31
C GLU A 387 20.46 -2.54 27.14
N LEU A 388 19.70 -2.84 26.09
CA LEU A 388 19.06 -4.15 25.93
C LEU A 388 20.08 -5.27 25.66
N LEU A 389 21.02 -5.09 24.72
CA LEU A 389 22.03 -6.12 24.44
C LEU A 389 22.94 -6.43 25.66
N PRO A 390 23.47 -5.42 26.40
CA PRO A 390 24.17 -5.69 27.66
C PRO A 390 23.29 -6.40 28.69
N TRP A 391 22.03 -5.96 28.87
CA TRP A 391 21.10 -6.59 29.79
C TRP A 391 20.85 -8.07 29.46
N LEU A 392 20.66 -8.40 28.18
CA LEU A 392 20.54 -9.79 27.71
C LEU A 392 21.81 -10.60 27.98
N SER A 393 22.98 -9.97 27.85
CA SER A 393 24.26 -10.64 28.07
C SER A 393 24.47 -11.00 29.54
N ASP A 394 24.08 -10.09 30.44
CA ASP A 394 24.24 -10.24 31.89
C ASP A 394 23.17 -11.16 32.50
N ARG A 395 21.91 -11.02 32.06
CA ARG A 395 20.76 -11.75 32.63
C ARG A 395 20.58 -13.13 32.01
N MET A 396 20.82 -13.26 30.70
CA MET A 396 20.45 -14.45 29.93
C MET A 396 21.67 -15.19 29.37
N GLY A 397 22.89 -14.70 29.63
CA GLY A 397 24.12 -15.33 29.16
C GLY A 397 24.36 -15.22 27.64
N ILE A 398 23.50 -14.48 26.93
CA ILE A 398 23.61 -14.31 25.48
C ILE A 398 24.92 -13.58 25.15
N ARG A 399 25.56 -13.92 24.04
CA ARG A 399 26.79 -13.25 23.57
C ARG A 399 26.58 -12.70 22.16
N PRO A 400 25.94 -11.53 22.04
CA PRO A 400 25.60 -10.97 20.73
C PRO A 400 26.85 -10.67 19.91
N ARG A 401 26.85 -11.06 18.64
CA ARG A 401 27.87 -10.67 17.67
C ARG A 401 27.19 -9.92 16.52
N PRO A 402 27.75 -8.79 16.04
CA PRO A 402 27.08 -8.00 15.00
C PRO A 402 26.71 -8.81 13.77
N ASP A 403 27.60 -9.67 13.27
CA ASP A 403 27.37 -10.52 12.11
C ASP A 403 26.27 -11.59 12.31
N ARG A 404 25.91 -11.90 13.56
CA ARG A 404 24.90 -12.89 13.97
C ARG A 404 23.68 -12.28 14.66
N THR A 405 23.61 -10.96 14.82
CA THR A 405 22.46 -10.27 15.39
C THR A 405 21.62 -9.68 14.26
N VAL A 406 20.32 -9.96 14.26
CA VAL A 406 19.35 -9.44 13.31
C VAL A 406 18.24 -8.67 14.05
N LEU A 407 17.97 -7.46 13.58
CA LEU A 407 16.75 -6.73 13.94
C LEU A 407 15.66 -7.08 12.94
N ALA A 408 14.45 -7.37 13.42
CA ALA A 408 13.33 -7.73 12.58
C ALA A 408 12.02 -7.07 13.03
N GLY A 409 11.14 -6.80 12.08
CA GLY A 409 9.79 -6.32 12.39
C GLY A 409 8.96 -6.08 11.14
N SER A 410 7.68 -5.76 11.35
CA SER A 410 6.74 -5.38 10.29
C SER A 410 6.35 -3.91 10.38
N SER A 411 5.96 -3.27 9.27
CA SER A 411 5.47 -1.88 9.28
C SER A 411 6.51 -0.91 9.88
N TYR A 412 6.15 -0.13 10.91
CA TYR A 412 7.11 0.67 11.68
C TYR A 412 8.23 -0.16 12.31
N GLY A 413 7.99 -1.40 12.72
CA GLY A 413 9.04 -2.31 13.18
C GLY A 413 10.04 -2.65 12.07
N GLY A 414 9.58 -2.82 10.84
CA GLY A 414 10.46 -3.03 9.68
C GLY A 414 11.32 -1.80 9.37
N LEU A 415 10.74 -0.60 9.48
CA LEU A 415 11.48 0.65 9.37
C LEU A 415 12.50 0.82 10.52
N ALA A 416 12.10 0.50 11.76
CA ALA A 416 12.95 0.54 12.93
C ALA A 416 14.15 -0.40 12.77
N ALA A 417 13.92 -1.62 12.27
CA ALA A 417 14.95 -2.63 12.08
C ALA A 417 16.05 -2.14 11.14
N VAL A 418 15.67 -1.57 9.99
CA VAL A 418 16.64 -1.03 9.02
C VAL A 418 17.36 0.20 9.58
N SER A 419 16.61 1.17 10.11
CA SER A 419 17.20 2.43 10.59
C SER A 419 18.14 2.21 11.80
N ALA A 420 17.76 1.36 12.76
CA ALA A 420 18.60 1.04 13.91
C ALA A 420 19.84 0.24 13.53
N ALA A 421 19.76 -0.71 12.58
CA ALA A 421 20.93 -1.44 12.11
C ALA A 421 21.92 -0.54 11.36
N LEU A 422 21.42 0.39 10.55
CA LEU A 422 22.26 1.40 9.89
C LEU A 422 22.90 2.38 10.89
N ALA A 423 22.20 2.71 11.97
CA ALA A 423 22.70 3.60 13.02
C ALA A 423 23.76 2.91 13.91
N ARG A 424 23.58 1.61 14.20
CA ARG A 424 24.42 0.82 15.13
C ARG A 424 24.97 -0.47 14.49
N PRO A 425 25.75 -0.36 13.40
CA PRO A 425 26.34 -1.52 12.73
C PRO A 425 27.41 -2.22 13.59
N ASP A 426 27.88 -1.57 14.66
CA ASP A 426 28.76 -2.14 15.68
C ASP A 426 28.08 -3.17 16.59
N ARG A 427 26.75 -3.31 16.47
CA ARG A 427 25.91 -4.22 17.27
C ARG A 427 24.97 -5.07 16.40
N PHE A 428 24.50 -4.52 15.27
CA PHE A 428 23.52 -5.17 14.40
C PHE A 428 24.04 -5.21 12.96
N GLY A 429 24.45 -6.38 12.50
CA GLY A 429 24.94 -6.59 11.14
C GLY A 429 23.87 -7.03 10.16
N ASN A 430 22.62 -7.23 10.61
CA ASN A 430 21.54 -7.73 9.78
C ASN A 430 20.21 -7.02 10.12
N ALA A 431 19.41 -6.72 9.11
CA ALA A 431 18.06 -6.21 9.25
C ALA A 431 17.07 -6.96 8.35
N LEU A 432 15.91 -7.31 8.91
CA LEU A 432 14.82 -8.01 8.24
C LEU A 432 13.56 -7.16 8.35
N SER A 433 13.13 -6.56 7.24
CA SER A 433 11.96 -5.68 7.20
C SER A 433 10.84 -6.32 6.40
N MET A 434 9.65 -6.43 7.01
CA MET A 434 8.43 -6.89 6.36
C MET A 434 7.46 -5.73 6.20
N SER A 435 7.14 -5.35 4.97
CA SER A 435 6.21 -4.23 4.71
C SER A 435 6.64 -2.95 5.46
N GLY A 436 7.94 -2.62 5.41
CA GLY A 436 8.49 -1.49 6.16
C GLY A 436 7.86 -0.16 5.73
N SER A 437 7.50 0.69 6.69
CA SER A 437 6.82 1.97 6.44
C SER A 437 7.75 3.06 5.90
N PHE A 438 8.50 2.78 4.83
CA PHE A 438 9.57 3.66 4.32
C PHE A 438 9.07 4.94 3.64
N TRP A 439 7.76 5.07 3.43
CA TRP A 439 7.06 6.33 3.12
C TRP A 439 7.16 7.35 4.26
N TRP A 440 7.48 6.91 5.48
CA TRP A 440 7.58 7.78 6.64
C TRP A 440 8.74 8.78 6.51
N HIS A 441 8.48 9.99 6.99
CA HIS A 441 9.48 11.04 7.20
C HIS A 441 9.17 11.79 8.50
N PRO A 442 10.20 12.35 9.18
CA PRO A 442 9.97 13.17 10.34
C PRO A 442 9.26 14.46 9.94
N ALA A 443 8.44 15.02 10.84
CA ALA A 443 7.57 16.16 10.53
C ALA A 443 8.34 17.44 10.11
N ASP A 444 9.61 17.54 10.48
CA ASP A 444 10.54 18.62 10.14
C ASP A 444 11.45 18.30 8.94
N ALA A 445 11.20 17.18 8.23
CA ALA A 445 11.97 16.82 7.04
C ALA A 445 11.81 17.84 5.90
N PRO A 446 12.90 18.14 5.16
CA PRO A 446 12.83 18.89 3.92
C PRO A 446 11.84 18.28 2.90
N PRO A 447 11.04 19.08 2.17
CA PRO A 447 10.04 18.58 1.21
C PRO A 447 10.61 17.77 0.04
N ASP A 448 11.91 17.87 -0.23
CA ASP A 448 12.61 17.18 -1.31
C ASP A 448 13.07 15.76 -0.93
N ARG A 449 12.76 15.29 0.29
CA ARG A 449 13.11 13.94 0.78
C ARG A 449 11.92 13.27 1.48
N PRO A 450 10.86 12.91 0.73
CA PRO A 450 9.64 12.32 1.30
C PRO A 450 9.87 10.93 1.93
N GLU A 451 10.91 10.20 1.50
CA GLU A 451 11.27 8.88 2.02
C GLU A 451 12.57 8.97 2.83
N HIS A 452 12.46 9.21 4.14
CA HIS A 452 13.58 9.62 4.98
C HIS A 452 14.72 8.59 5.03
N VAL A 453 14.38 7.31 5.19
CA VAL A 453 15.39 6.24 5.32
C VAL A 453 16.19 6.06 4.03
N ALA A 454 15.53 6.12 2.86
CA ALA A 454 16.21 6.08 1.57
C ALA A 454 17.18 7.26 1.43
N GLY A 455 16.76 8.47 1.85
CA GLY A 455 17.63 9.66 1.89
C GLY A 455 18.86 9.50 2.80
N LEU A 456 18.71 8.87 3.97
CA LEU A 456 19.82 8.57 4.88
C LEU A 456 20.81 7.60 4.25
N VAL A 457 20.33 6.54 3.58
CA VAL A 457 21.20 5.58 2.88
C VAL A 457 21.91 6.24 1.71
N ALA A 458 21.20 7.05 0.91
CA ALA A 458 21.76 7.74 -0.25
C ALA A 458 22.85 8.75 0.13
N SER A 459 22.73 9.44 1.25
CA SER A 459 23.69 10.45 1.71
C SER A 459 24.80 9.89 2.61
N GLY A 460 24.56 8.77 3.29
CA GLY A 460 25.52 8.17 4.21
C GLY A 460 26.60 7.32 3.54
N ASP A 461 27.65 7.07 4.34
CA ASP A 461 28.67 6.07 4.04
C ASP A 461 28.09 4.65 4.17
N ARG A 462 28.60 3.74 3.34
CA ARG A 462 28.21 2.32 3.40
C ARG A 462 28.60 1.71 4.75
N ARG A 463 27.67 0.98 5.38
CA ARG A 463 27.86 0.25 6.64
C ARG A 463 27.92 -1.27 6.41
N PRO A 464 28.54 -2.06 7.32
CA PRO A 464 28.60 -3.53 7.19
C PRO A 464 27.29 -4.20 7.63
N VAL A 465 26.19 -3.88 6.95
CA VAL A 465 24.85 -4.43 7.26
C VAL A 465 24.31 -5.19 6.04
N ARG A 466 23.67 -6.34 6.30
CA ARG A 466 22.94 -7.14 5.32
C ARG A 466 21.44 -6.96 5.51
N PHE A 467 20.70 -6.95 4.40
CA PHE A 467 19.25 -6.67 4.43
C PHE A 467 18.45 -7.80 3.81
N PHE A 468 17.36 -8.15 4.47
CA PHE A 468 16.20 -8.76 3.82
C PHE A 468 15.04 -7.77 3.90
N LEU A 469 14.44 -7.46 2.76
CA LEU A 469 13.30 -6.56 2.64
C LEU A 469 12.16 -7.29 1.93
N SER A 470 10.94 -7.11 2.39
CA SER A 470 9.76 -7.58 1.66
C SER A 470 8.64 -6.56 1.66
N ALA A 471 7.78 -6.62 0.65
CA ALA A 471 6.52 -5.89 0.60
C ALA A 471 5.42 -6.73 -0.06
N GLY A 472 4.18 -6.39 0.25
CA GLY A 472 2.98 -6.93 -0.37
C GLY A 472 2.62 -6.17 -1.65
N LEU A 473 2.24 -6.89 -2.70
CA LEU A 473 1.78 -6.31 -3.97
C LEU A 473 0.53 -5.43 -3.78
N PHE A 474 -0.26 -5.68 -2.74
CA PHE A 474 -1.49 -4.93 -2.46
C PHE A 474 -1.27 -3.70 -1.58
N GLU A 475 -0.01 -3.37 -1.25
CA GLU A 475 0.35 -2.23 -0.40
C GLU A 475 0.78 -0.99 -1.20
N SER A 476 0.25 -0.85 -2.41
CA SER A 476 0.52 0.29 -3.29
C SER A 476 -0.12 1.58 -2.75
N GLY A 477 0.57 2.68 -3.01
CA GLY A 477 0.08 4.03 -2.74
C GLY A 477 -1.18 4.38 -3.52
N SER A 478 -1.86 5.45 -3.13
CA SER A 478 -3.07 5.89 -3.82
C SER A 478 -3.22 7.41 -3.77
N ASP A 479 -3.92 7.99 -4.75
CA ASP A 479 -4.15 9.45 -4.87
C ASP A 479 -2.87 10.31 -4.82
N GLY A 480 -1.77 9.82 -5.41
CA GLY A 480 -0.49 10.54 -5.50
C GLY A 480 0.44 10.34 -4.30
N GLU A 481 0.00 9.62 -3.27
CA GLU A 481 0.84 9.21 -2.14
C GLU A 481 1.65 7.96 -2.45
N ILE A 482 2.86 7.87 -1.88
CA ILE A 482 3.74 6.69 -2.00
C ILE A 482 3.33 5.64 -0.97
N GLY A 483 3.12 4.40 -1.41
CA GLY A 483 2.77 3.27 -0.54
C GLY A 483 3.99 2.53 0.00
N ILE A 484 3.71 1.47 0.78
CA ILE A 484 4.75 0.59 1.33
C ILE A 484 5.46 -0.18 0.21
N LEU A 485 4.73 -0.62 -0.82
CA LEU A 485 5.33 -1.34 -1.93
C LEU A 485 6.35 -0.46 -2.65
N GLU A 486 5.95 0.74 -3.05
CA GLU A 486 6.82 1.67 -3.79
C GLU A 486 8.02 2.09 -2.95
N SER A 487 7.80 2.47 -1.69
CA SER A 487 8.89 2.93 -0.82
C SER A 487 9.86 1.82 -0.40
N SER A 488 9.38 0.59 -0.23
CA SER A 488 10.26 -0.57 0.00
C SER A 488 11.11 -0.91 -1.22
N ARG A 489 10.53 -0.82 -2.43
CA ARG A 489 11.27 -1.00 -3.70
C ARG A 489 12.31 0.09 -3.90
N HIS A 490 11.96 1.34 -3.64
CA HIS A 490 12.89 2.46 -3.74
C HIS A 490 14.05 2.31 -2.74
N LEU A 491 13.77 1.98 -1.48
CA LEU A 491 14.84 1.72 -0.51
C LEU A 491 15.76 0.57 -0.95
N ARG A 492 15.21 -0.54 -1.47
CA ARG A 492 16.02 -1.62 -2.06
C ARG A 492 16.95 -1.05 -3.13
N ASP A 493 16.43 -0.30 -4.10
CA ASP A 493 17.22 0.22 -5.22
C ASP A 493 18.36 1.12 -4.71
N VAL A 494 18.09 1.96 -3.70
CA VAL A 494 19.10 2.82 -3.07
C VAL A 494 20.17 2.01 -2.33
N LEU A 495 19.78 0.96 -1.60
CA LEU A 495 20.71 0.07 -0.91
C LEU A 495 21.60 -0.71 -1.91
N GLU A 496 21.00 -1.25 -2.97
CA GLU A 496 21.73 -1.96 -4.03
C GLU A 496 22.71 -1.03 -4.76
N ALA A 497 22.28 0.19 -5.12
CA ALA A 497 23.14 1.20 -5.72
C ALA A 497 24.32 1.61 -4.81
N LYS A 498 24.13 1.56 -3.49
CA LYS A 498 25.20 1.77 -2.49
C LYS A 498 26.07 0.53 -2.24
N GLY A 499 25.80 -0.58 -2.91
CA GLY A 499 26.58 -1.82 -2.83
C GLY A 499 26.34 -2.64 -1.57
N TYR A 500 25.19 -2.48 -0.91
CA TYR A 500 24.80 -3.35 0.21
C TYR A 500 24.41 -4.75 -0.29
N ALA A 501 24.54 -5.75 0.59
CA ALA A 501 23.97 -7.07 0.32
C ALA A 501 22.49 -7.04 0.69
N VAL A 502 21.62 -7.05 -0.31
CA VAL A 502 20.17 -6.94 -0.16
C VAL A 502 19.51 -8.15 -0.80
N ALA A 503 18.61 -8.80 -0.07
CA ALA A 503 17.62 -9.69 -0.62
C ALA A 503 16.25 -9.01 -0.55
N TYR A 504 15.52 -9.00 -1.66
CA TYR A 504 14.20 -8.40 -1.73
C TYR A 504 13.17 -9.40 -2.26
N ARG A 505 11.97 -9.42 -1.68
CA ARG A 505 10.85 -10.27 -2.14
C ARG A 505 9.51 -9.53 -2.10
N ASP A 506 8.78 -9.63 -3.20
CA ASP A 506 7.37 -9.28 -3.25
C ASP A 506 6.50 -10.48 -2.92
N TYR A 507 5.44 -10.27 -2.15
CA TYR A 507 4.40 -11.27 -1.88
C TYR A 507 3.06 -10.79 -2.42
N ALA A 508 2.27 -11.68 -3.03
CA ALA A 508 0.89 -11.36 -3.41
C ALA A 508 -0.01 -11.33 -2.15
N ALA A 509 0.19 -10.29 -1.35
CA ALA A 509 -0.42 -10.07 -0.04
C ALA A 509 -0.57 -8.56 0.22
N GLY A 510 -1.34 -8.22 1.26
CA GLY A 510 -1.46 -6.86 1.79
C GLY A 510 -0.62 -6.64 3.03
N HIS A 511 -1.00 -5.64 3.84
CA HIS A 511 -0.38 -5.31 5.13
C HIS A 511 -0.84 -6.28 6.23
N ASP A 512 -0.38 -7.53 6.16
CA ASP A 512 -1.04 -8.66 6.81
C ASP A 512 -0.08 -9.61 7.55
N LEU A 513 -0.38 -9.84 8.84
CA LEU A 513 0.37 -10.75 9.70
C LEU A 513 0.40 -12.19 9.16
N PHE A 514 -0.67 -12.64 8.51
CA PHE A 514 -0.73 -13.97 7.91
C PHE A 514 0.33 -14.13 6.81
N ALA A 515 0.66 -13.08 6.07
CA ALA A 515 1.76 -13.09 5.11
C ALA A 515 3.12 -12.91 5.79
N TRP A 516 3.23 -11.98 6.75
CA TRP A 516 4.48 -11.65 7.43
C TRP A 516 5.11 -12.84 8.15
N ARG A 517 4.33 -13.72 8.78
CA ARG A 517 4.90 -14.92 9.43
C ARG A 517 5.72 -15.79 8.47
N GLY A 518 5.29 -15.88 7.20
CA GLY A 518 6.04 -16.58 6.16
C GLY A 518 7.26 -15.79 5.69
N ALA A 519 7.10 -14.48 5.48
CA ALA A 519 8.20 -13.60 5.09
C ALA A 519 9.34 -13.56 6.13
N LEU A 520 9.02 -13.68 7.42
CA LEU A 520 10.00 -13.78 8.49
C LEU A 520 10.86 -15.04 8.35
N GLY A 521 10.23 -16.20 8.15
CA GLY A 521 10.93 -17.48 7.93
C GLY A 521 11.82 -17.44 6.68
N ASP A 522 11.29 -16.89 5.58
CA ASP A 522 12.05 -16.69 4.33
C ASP A 522 13.26 -15.77 4.54
N GLY A 523 13.08 -14.66 5.27
CA GLY A 523 14.14 -13.70 5.53
C GLY A 523 15.25 -14.26 6.42
N LEU A 524 14.88 -15.01 7.47
CA LEU A 524 15.86 -15.69 8.33
C LEU A 524 16.66 -16.74 7.54
N LEU A 525 16.00 -17.55 6.71
CA LEU A 525 16.67 -18.53 5.86
C LEU A 525 17.55 -17.85 4.79
N THR A 526 17.15 -16.69 4.28
CA THR A 526 17.96 -15.96 3.31
C THR A 526 19.21 -15.36 3.95
N LEU A 527 19.11 -14.87 5.19
CA LEU A 527 20.23 -14.26 5.91
C LEU A 527 21.18 -15.28 6.51
N PHE A 528 20.66 -16.39 7.05
CA PHE A 528 21.41 -17.34 7.88
C PHE A 528 21.21 -18.81 7.50
N GLY A 529 20.38 -19.12 6.51
CA GLY A 529 20.04 -20.49 6.16
C GLY A 529 21.28 -21.30 5.80
N VAL A 530 21.27 -22.55 6.26
CA VAL A 530 22.34 -23.51 5.98
C VAL A 530 21.91 -24.33 4.76
N ALA A 531 22.75 -24.40 3.73
CA ALA A 531 22.50 -25.30 2.62
C ALA A 531 22.45 -26.74 3.16
N ARG A 532 21.45 -27.53 2.75
CA ARG A 532 21.47 -28.97 3.04
C ARG A 532 22.74 -29.58 2.42
N PRO A 533 23.53 -30.36 3.16
CA PRO A 533 24.64 -31.10 2.59
C PRO A 533 24.18 -32.08 1.50
#